data_AF-A0A7X7J1V7-F1
#
_entry.id   AF-A0A7X7J1V7-F1
#
_cell.length_a   1.000
_cell.length_b   1.000
_cell.length_c   1.000
_cell.angle_alpha   90.00
_cell.angle_beta   90.00
_cell.angle_gamma   90.00
#
_symmetry.space_group_name_H-M   'P 1'
#
loop_
_entity.id
_entity.type
_entity.pdbx_description
1 polymer ?
#
loop_
_entity_poly.entity_id
_entity_poly.type
_entity_poly.pdbx_seq_one_letter_code
_entity_poly.pdbx_strand_id
1 'polypeptide(L)'
;LHSILDNIDAFVDGVLQRGEHLREHYLGTNPTALVRRLAGDRGEHLRPEEAERLLSFYTYRAFDIGFRIRTLQWVARWARDTGRVFRLYGKGWQDIPELSPFAMGPIEHGEPLRKAYQCATFAIQTMPAGFQHQRSLEAIASGCLVLTRYIATDFGGLDLEEARRRREAGEPLPAAAGRLHQLDRITFRSPEEMASVAQELMGKPELRKQLLAEFRERVYQDFSYERVIPRVTEQIRDALQRQASTC
;
A
#
# COMPACT_ATOMS: atom_id res chain seq x y z
N LEU A 1 -23.09 -14.32 7.86
CA LEU A 1 -22.07 -13.40 7.27
C LEU A 1 -21.40 -12.47 8.30
N HIS A 2 -22.10 -11.53 8.95
CA HIS A 2 -21.47 -10.63 9.96
C HIS A 2 -20.76 -11.41 11.08
N SER A 3 -21.43 -12.42 11.67
CA SER A 3 -20.81 -13.27 12.70
C SER A 3 -19.70 -14.21 12.21
N ILE A 4 -19.52 -14.37 10.90
CA ILE A 4 -18.41 -15.15 10.32
C ILE A 4 -17.19 -14.24 10.22
N LEU A 5 -17.37 -12.99 9.78
CA LEU A 5 -16.32 -11.98 9.70
C LEU A 5 -15.76 -11.64 11.10
N ASP A 6 -16.61 -11.50 12.11
CA ASP A 6 -16.16 -11.18 13.49
C ASP A 6 -15.24 -12.27 14.10
N ASN A 7 -15.51 -13.54 13.78
CA ASN A 7 -14.71 -14.66 14.29
C ASN A 7 -13.42 -14.85 13.51
N ILE A 8 -13.46 -14.52 12.22
CA ILE A 8 -12.31 -14.48 11.34
C ILE A 8 -11.36 -13.34 11.78
N ASP A 9 -11.90 -12.18 12.16
CA ASP A 9 -11.14 -11.05 12.71
C ASP A 9 -10.52 -11.41 14.08
N ALA A 10 -11.29 -12.00 15.00
CA ALA A 10 -10.77 -12.45 16.31
C ALA A 10 -9.65 -13.51 16.16
N PHE A 11 -9.75 -14.38 15.16
CA PHE A 11 -8.72 -15.36 14.86
C PHE A 11 -7.45 -14.72 14.30
N VAL A 12 -7.56 -13.76 13.37
CA VAL A 12 -6.42 -12.99 12.83
C VAL A 12 -5.74 -12.20 13.92
N ASP A 13 -6.51 -11.50 14.73
CA ASP A 13 -5.99 -10.71 15.84
C ASP A 13 -5.22 -11.62 16.81
N GLY A 14 -5.73 -12.83 17.07
CA GLY A 14 -5.01 -13.84 17.85
C GLY A 14 -3.69 -14.30 17.21
N VAL A 15 -3.66 -14.57 15.90
CA VAL A 15 -2.43 -15.00 15.19
C VAL A 15 -1.41 -13.87 15.11
N LEU A 16 -1.86 -12.64 14.88
CA LEU A 16 -1.02 -11.44 14.82
C LEU A 16 -0.44 -11.09 16.20
N GLN A 17 -1.24 -11.19 17.28
CA GLN A 17 -0.80 -10.95 18.65
C GLN A 17 0.25 -11.96 19.13
N ARG A 18 0.23 -13.20 18.61
CA ARG A 18 1.20 -14.25 18.95
C ARG A 18 2.50 -14.21 18.15
N GLY A 19 2.63 -13.30 17.19
CA GLY A 19 3.85 -13.17 16.37
C GLY A 19 4.14 -14.40 15.50
N GLU A 20 3.15 -15.27 15.28
CA GLU A 20 3.32 -16.52 14.54
C GLU A 20 3.52 -16.26 13.03
N HIS A 21 4.43 -17.00 12.41
CA HIS A 21 4.60 -16.95 10.96
C HIS A 21 3.35 -17.54 10.29
N LEU A 22 2.50 -16.66 9.73
CA LEU A 22 1.35 -17.01 8.87
C LEU A 22 1.68 -18.08 7.80
N ARG A 23 2.96 -18.21 7.44
CA ARG A 23 3.45 -19.15 6.43
C ARG A 23 3.44 -20.62 6.89
N GLU A 24 3.64 -20.91 8.18
CA GLU A 24 3.84 -22.29 8.65
C GLU A 24 2.53 -23.00 9.01
N HIS A 25 1.49 -22.27 9.43
CA HIS A 25 0.17 -22.86 9.71
C HIS A 25 -0.72 -23.01 8.46
N TYR A 26 -0.58 -22.12 7.47
CA TYR A 26 -1.49 -22.05 6.33
C TYR A 26 -1.04 -22.85 5.09
N LEU A 27 0.25 -23.15 4.93
CA LEU A 27 0.72 -23.93 3.77
C LEU A 27 0.33 -25.42 3.82
N GLY A 28 -0.07 -25.94 4.98
CA GLY A 28 -0.51 -27.33 5.15
C GLY A 28 -2.02 -27.56 5.04
N THR A 29 -2.84 -26.50 5.04
CA THR A 29 -4.30 -26.63 5.12
C THR A 29 -4.93 -25.92 3.92
N ASN A 30 -5.72 -26.63 3.11
CA ASN A 30 -6.49 -26.01 2.02
C ASN A 30 -7.40 -24.92 2.62
N PRO A 31 -7.14 -23.62 2.40
CA PRO A 31 -7.84 -22.58 3.14
C PRO A 31 -9.33 -22.48 2.77
N THR A 32 -9.70 -22.92 1.56
CA THR A 32 -11.09 -23.07 1.12
C THR A 32 -11.79 -24.19 1.89
N ALA A 33 -11.07 -25.27 2.23
CA ALA A 33 -11.61 -26.35 3.07
C ALA A 33 -11.85 -25.90 4.52
N LEU A 34 -10.99 -25.03 5.07
CA LEU A 34 -11.16 -24.45 6.40
C LEU A 34 -12.41 -23.56 6.48
N VAL A 35 -12.60 -22.64 5.52
CA VAL A 35 -13.77 -21.76 5.45
C VAL A 35 -15.07 -22.57 5.32
N ARG A 36 -15.05 -23.61 4.48
CA ARG A 36 -16.21 -24.51 4.32
C ARG A 36 -16.51 -25.33 5.56
N ARG A 37 -15.48 -25.80 6.28
CA ARG A 37 -15.66 -26.52 7.55
C ARG A 37 -16.27 -25.62 8.61
N LEU A 38 -15.76 -24.39 8.78
CA LEU A 38 -16.31 -23.42 9.73
C LEU A 38 -17.75 -23.02 9.43
N ALA A 39 -18.12 -22.93 8.14
CA ALA A 39 -19.51 -22.73 7.72
C ALA A 39 -20.38 -23.96 8.03
N GLY A 40 -19.87 -25.17 7.73
CA GLY A 40 -20.55 -26.43 7.98
C GLY A 40 -20.82 -26.69 9.47
N ASP A 41 -19.87 -26.36 10.35
CA ASP A 41 -20.02 -26.44 11.81
C ASP A 41 -21.17 -25.57 12.35
N ARG A 42 -21.69 -24.64 11.54
CA ARG A 42 -22.83 -23.76 11.86
C ARG A 42 -24.08 -24.07 11.04
N GLY A 43 -24.09 -25.16 10.28
CA GLY A 43 -25.19 -25.52 9.39
C GLY A 43 -25.27 -24.69 8.11
N GLU A 44 -24.29 -23.83 7.84
CA GLU A 44 -24.22 -23.06 6.59
C GLU A 44 -23.48 -23.86 5.52
N HIS A 45 -24.05 -23.93 4.31
CA HIS A 45 -23.42 -24.57 3.16
C HIS A 45 -22.96 -23.50 2.16
N LEU A 46 -21.64 -23.31 2.08
CA LEU A 46 -21.02 -22.42 1.09
C LEU A 46 -20.70 -23.18 -0.20
N ARG A 47 -21.05 -22.60 -1.35
CA ARG A 47 -20.54 -23.05 -2.64
C ARG A 47 -19.03 -22.80 -2.72
N PRO A 48 -18.27 -23.58 -3.53
CA PRO A 48 -16.83 -23.39 -3.67
C PRO A 48 -16.42 -21.95 -4.02
N GLU A 49 -17.13 -21.31 -4.95
CA GLU A 49 -16.88 -19.92 -5.36
C GLU A 49 -17.13 -18.89 -4.23
N GLU A 50 -18.08 -19.16 -3.35
CA GLU A 50 -18.40 -18.29 -2.20
C GLU A 50 -17.32 -18.42 -1.12
N ALA A 51 -16.87 -19.66 -0.86
CA ALA A 51 -15.76 -19.92 0.05
C ALA A 51 -14.45 -19.30 -0.47
N GLU A 52 -14.18 -19.37 -1.78
CA GLU A 52 -13.02 -18.72 -2.40
C GLU A 52 -13.09 -17.20 -2.32
N ARG A 53 -14.25 -16.59 -2.55
CA ARG A 53 -14.44 -15.14 -2.37
C ARG A 53 -14.23 -14.70 -0.93
N LEU A 54 -14.79 -15.42 0.04
CA LEU A 54 -14.59 -15.11 1.45
C LEU A 54 -13.13 -15.26 1.86
N LEU A 55 -12.48 -16.31 1.38
CA LEU A 55 -11.06 -16.53 1.61
C LEU A 55 -10.21 -15.41 0.98
N SER A 56 -10.53 -14.94 -0.22
CA SER A 56 -9.76 -13.87 -0.88
C SER A 56 -9.85 -12.55 -0.11
N PHE A 57 -11.04 -12.17 0.39
CA PHE A 57 -11.18 -11.01 1.29
C PHE A 57 -10.35 -11.15 2.56
N TYR A 58 -10.39 -12.31 3.18
CA TYR A 58 -9.66 -12.59 4.41
C TYR A 58 -8.14 -12.56 4.23
N THR A 59 -7.66 -13.33 3.25
CA THR A 59 -6.23 -13.44 2.94
C THR A 59 -5.66 -12.09 2.53
N TYR A 60 -6.43 -11.28 1.81
CA TYR A 60 -6.04 -9.90 1.51
C TYR A 60 -5.93 -9.04 2.77
N ARG A 61 -6.89 -9.14 3.71
CA ARG A 61 -6.86 -8.40 4.99
C ARG A 61 -5.64 -8.74 5.82
N ALA A 62 -5.38 -10.04 6.01
CA ALA A 62 -4.21 -10.52 6.76
C ALA A 62 -2.91 -10.13 6.05
N PHE A 63 -2.87 -10.22 4.72
CA PHE A 63 -1.73 -9.76 3.92
C PHE A 63 -1.51 -8.25 4.08
N ASP A 64 -2.56 -7.44 4.00
CA ASP A 64 -2.50 -5.98 4.15
C ASP A 64 -1.90 -5.57 5.50
N ILE A 65 -2.43 -6.12 6.59
CA ILE A 65 -1.94 -5.82 7.94
C ILE A 65 -0.49 -6.28 8.09
N GLY A 66 -0.19 -7.53 7.74
CA GLY A 66 1.15 -8.09 7.86
C GLY A 66 2.19 -7.37 6.98
N PHE A 67 1.80 -6.95 5.78
CA PHE A 67 2.64 -6.20 4.87
C PHE A 67 3.01 -4.85 5.45
N ARG A 68 2.03 -4.12 6.00
CA ARG A 68 2.23 -2.81 6.63
C ARG A 68 3.09 -2.91 7.88
N ILE A 69 2.72 -3.77 8.82
CA ILE A 69 3.45 -3.92 10.09
C ILE A 69 4.91 -4.25 9.81
N ARG A 70 5.17 -5.22 8.92
CA ARG A 70 6.53 -5.60 8.55
C ARG A 70 7.32 -4.42 7.97
N THR A 71 6.74 -3.68 7.05
CA THR A 71 7.41 -2.52 6.44
C THR A 71 7.67 -1.41 7.47
N LEU A 72 6.72 -1.14 8.36
CA LEU A 72 6.91 -0.15 9.43
C LEU A 72 7.97 -0.60 10.45
N GLN A 73 8.07 -1.90 10.75
CA GLN A 73 9.14 -2.44 11.59
C GLN A 73 10.52 -2.25 10.96
N TRP A 74 10.64 -2.33 9.62
CA TRP A 74 11.89 -2.03 8.92
C TRP A 74 12.30 -0.56 9.11
N VAL A 75 11.33 0.36 8.93
CA VAL A 75 11.55 1.79 9.11
C VAL A 75 11.87 2.12 10.57
N ALA A 76 11.16 1.53 11.52
CA ALA A 76 11.38 1.71 12.95
C ALA A 76 12.78 1.27 13.39
N ARG A 77 13.25 0.10 12.91
CA ARG A 77 14.62 -0.36 13.16
C ARG A 77 15.64 0.61 12.58
N TRP A 78 15.52 0.94 11.31
CA TRP A 78 16.43 1.87 10.65
C TRP A 78 16.48 3.23 11.34
N ALA A 79 15.33 3.78 11.74
CA ALA A 79 15.25 5.04 12.45
C ALA A 79 15.97 4.99 13.81
N ARG A 80 15.77 3.90 14.56
CA ARG A 80 16.47 3.66 15.84
C ARG A 80 17.99 3.57 15.63
N ASP A 81 18.42 2.76 14.68
CA ASP A 81 19.84 2.46 14.44
C ASP A 81 20.61 3.69 13.92
N THR A 82 19.90 4.62 13.26
CA THR A 82 20.50 5.83 12.66
C THR A 82 20.18 7.12 13.43
N GLY A 83 19.47 7.02 14.56
CA GLY A 83 19.03 8.19 15.35
C GLY A 83 18.06 9.12 14.62
N ARG A 84 17.37 8.64 13.58
CA ARG A 84 16.41 9.43 12.80
C ARG A 84 15.07 9.49 13.49
N VAL A 85 14.36 10.60 13.28
CA VAL A 85 13.00 10.78 13.81
C VAL A 85 12.02 10.03 12.92
N PHE A 86 11.29 9.09 13.52
CA PHE A 86 10.17 8.40 12.88
C PHE A 86 8.89 8.69 13.67
N ARG A 87 7.81 9.04 12.96
CA ARG A 87 6.49 9.33 13.52
C ARG A 87 5.45 8.54 12.75
N LEU A 88 4.60 7.83 13.47
CA LEU A 88 3.59 6.95 12.93
C LEU A 88 2.20 7.41 13.36
N TYR A 89 1.44 7.95 12.40
CA TYR A 89 0.08 8.42 12.64
C TYR A 89 -0.95 7.35 12.28
N GLY A 90 -2.00 7.25 13.07
CA GLY A 90 -3.08 6.28 12.90
C GLY A 90 -3.52 5.67 14.24
N LYS A 91 -4.57 4.85 14.18
CA LYS A 91 -5.10 4.12 15.33
C LYS A 91 -4.48 2.72 15.39
N GLY A 92 -4.23 2.21 16.60
CA GLY A 92 -3.79 0.83 16.84
C GLY A 92 -2.28 0.63 16.86
N TRP A 93 -1.50 1.64 16.46
CA TRP A 93 -0.04 1.55 16.47
C TRP A 93 0.55 1.46 17.88
N GLN A 94 -0.15 2.01 18.87
CA GLN A 94 0.23 1.94 20.28
C GLN A 94 0.14 0.52 20.85
N ASP A 95 -0.65 -0.35 20.21
CA ASP A 95 -0.89 -1.73 20.66
C ASP A 95 0.16 -2.71 20.10
N ILE A 96 1.06 -2.24 19.21
CA ILE A 96 2.14 -3.03 18.62
C ILE A 96 3.45 -2.67 19.32
N PRO A 97 4.04 -3.56 20.16
CA PRO A 97 5.18 -3.23 21.02
C PRO A 97 6.37 -2.58 20.30
N GLU A 98 6.73 -3.03 19.09
CA GLU A 98 7.87 -2.48 18.36
C GLU A 98 7.59 -1.11 17.70
N LEU A 99 6.32 -0.77 17.51
CA LEU A 99 5.88 0.45 16.82
C LEU A 99 5.30 1.49 17.77
N SER A 100 4.85 1.09 18.96
CA SER A 100 4.25 1.95 19.97
C SER A 100 5.13 3.16 20.35
N PRO A 101 6.48 3.07 20.40
CA PRO A 101 7.30 4.25 20.71
C PRO A 101 7.25 5.34 19.64
N PHE A 102 6.78 5.02 18.43
CA PHE A 102 6.67 5.95 17.31
C PHE A 102 5.23 6.42 17.08
N ALA A 103 4.25 5.88 17.81
CA ALA A 103 2.83 6.16 17.61
C ALA A 103 2.48 7.58 18.07
N MET A 104 1.88 8.35 17.15
CA MET A 104 1.45 9.74 17.40
C MET A 104 -0.07 9.89 17.52
N GLY A 105 -0.81 8.77 17.46
CA GLY A 105 -2.27 8.77 17.39
C GLY A 105 -2.81 9.17 16.00
N PRO A 106 -4.14 9.28 15.87
CA PRO A 106 -4.77 9.67 14.61
C PRO A 106 -4.44 11.13 14.24
N ILE A 107 -4.32 11.39 12.94
CA ILE A 107 -4.16 12.74 12.38
C ILE A 107 -5.34 13.04 11.45
N GLU A 108 -5.89 14.24 11.56
CA GLU A 108 -7.00 14.68 10.73
C GLU A 108 -6.56 15.04 9.31
N HIS A 109 -7.45 14.86 8.33
CA HIS A 109 -7.24 15.32 6.97
C HIS A 109 -7.15 16.84 6.89
N GLY A 110 -6.63 17.34 5.76
CA GLY A 110 -6.48 18.77 5.51
C GLY A 110 -5.19 19.32 6.13
N GLU A 111 -5.31 20.47 6.80
CA GLU A 111 -4.16 21.25 7.25
C GLU A 111 -3.22 20.51 8.21
N PRO A 112 -3.70 19.75 9.23
CA PRO A 112 -2.80 19.03 10.14
C PRO A 112 -1.93 18.01 9.41
N LEU A 113 -2.55 17.17 8.57
CA LEU A 113 -1.84 16.18 7.77
C LEU A 113 -0.89 16.83 6.75
N ARG A 114 -1.32 17.91 6.09
CA ARG A 114 -0.48 18.66 5.16
C ARG A 114 0.81 19.16 5.83
N LYS A 115 0.69 19.70 7.05
CA LYS A 115 1.85 20.12 7.85
C LYS A 115 2.76 18.94 8.20
N ALA A 116 2.20 17.80 8.58
CA ALA A 116 2.99 16.60 8.86
C ALA A 116 3.81 16.16 7.64
N TYR A 117 3.22 16.20 6.44
CA TYR A 117 3.95 15.94 5.20
C TYR A 117 5.05 16.97 4.92
N GLN A 118 4.76 18.27 5.10
CA GLN A 118 5.74 19.34 4.86
C GLN A 118 6.93 19.31 5.82
N CYS A 119 6.74 18.78 7.03
CA CYS A 119 7.81 18.61 8.00
C CYS A 119 8.63 17.33 7.81
N ALA A 120 8.16 16.37 7.00
CA ALA A 120 8.80 15.08 6.82
C ALA A 120 9.77 15.10 5.62
N THR A 121 10.96 14.53 5.79
CA THR A 121 11.88 14.29 4.65
C THR A 121 11.28 13.28 3.67
N PHE A 122 10.65 12.24 4.20
CA PHE A 122 9.92 11.23 3.44
C PHE A 122 8.65 10.83 4.16
N ALA A 123 7.61 10.52 3.39
CA ALA A 123 6.51 9.68 3.83
C ALA A 123 6.77 8.22 3.42
N ILE A 124 6.21 7.26 4.15
CA ILE A 124 6.31 5.83 3.79
C ILE A 124 4.94 5.34 3.37
N GLN A 125 4.85 4.82 2.15
CA GLN A 125 3.67 4.12 1.68
C GLN A 125 3.81 2.61 1.93
N THR A 126 2.77 2.04 2.54
CA THR A 126 2.74 0.64 2.98
C THR A 126 1.53 -0.12 2.44
N MET A 127 0.80 0.45 1.47
CA MET A 127 -0.39 -0.17 0.93
C MET A 127 -0.06 -1.25 -0.11
N PRO A 128 -0.53 -2.49 0.06
CA PRO A 128 -0.29 -3.59 -0.87
C PRO A 128 -1.08 -3.46 -2.17
N ALA A 129 -2.06 -2.56 -2.24
CA ALA A 129 -2.79 -2.23 -3.46
C ALA A 129 -1.97 -1.38 -4.44
N GLY A 130 -0.79 -0.91 -4.03
CA GLY A 130 0.11 -0.13 -4.87
C GLY A 130 0.22 1.34 -4.48
N PHE A 131 1.02 2.06 -5.25
CA PHE A 131 1.45 3.41 -4.98
C PHE A 131 0.37 4.47 -5.21
N GLN A 132 -0.53 4.23 -6.17
CA GLN A 132 -1.61 5.14 -6.59
C GLN A 132 -2.77 5.20 -5.58
N HIS A 133 -2.45 5.40 -4.31
CA HIS A 133 -3.39 5.54 -3.21
C HIS A 133 -3.48 6.99 -2.77
N GLN A 134 -4.65 7.41 -2.29
CA GLN A 134 -4.93 8.79 -1.88
C GLN A 134 -3.83 9.40 -1.01
N ARG A 135 -3.34 8.67 0.01
CA ARG A 135 -2.28 9.14 0.92
C ARG A 135 -0.95 9.45 0.23
N SER A 136 -0.55 8.66 -0.77
CA SER A 136 0.68 8.94 -1.53
C SER A 136 0.52 10.23 -2.33
N LEU A 137 -0.64 10.41 -2.96
CA LEU A 137 -0.95 11.57 -3.78
C LEU A 137 -1.05 12.84 -2.93
N GLU A 138 -1.70 12.78 -1.75
CA GLU A 138 -1.76 13.86 -0.77
C GLU A 138 -0.36 14.27 -0.29
N ALA A 139 0.52 13.30 0.00
CA ALA A 139 1.90 13.56 0.43
C ALA A 139 2.70 14.29 -0.66
N ILE A 140 2.66 13.78 -1.89
CA ILE A 140 3.33 14.39 -3.05
C ILE A 140 2.79 15.81 -3.28
N ALA A 141 1.47 15.99 -3.32
CA ALA A 141 0.81 17.29 -3.49
C ALA A 141 1.10 18.27 -2.34
N SER A 142 1.44 17.76 -1.15
CA SER A 142 1.88 18.57 0.00
C SER A 142 3.37 18.92 -0.02
N GLY A 143 4.16 18.31 -0.91
CA GLY A 143 5.59 18.56 -1.06
C GLY A 143 6.48 17.56 -0.34
N CYS A 144 5.97 16.35 -0.05
CA CYS A 144 6.71 15.28 0.59
C CYS A 144 6.95 14.12 -0.39
N LEU A 145 8.20 13.69 -0.53
CA LEU A 145 8.53 12.51 -1.32
C LEU A 145 8.10 11.25 -0.57
N VAL A 146 7.55 10.27 -1.29
CA VAL A 146 7.05 9.03 -0.70
C VAL A 146 8.00 7.90 -1.06
N LEU A 147 8.50 7.15 -0.07
CA LEU A 147 9.16 5.88 -0.31
C LEU A 147 8.12 4.76 -0.24
N THR A 148 8.21 3.79 -1.14
CA THR A 148 7.21 2.71 -1.22
C THR A 148 7.86 1.35 -1.25
N ARG A 149 7.18 0.37 -0.66
CA ARG A 149 7.57 -1.02 -0.85
C ARG A 149 7.09 -1.51 -2.21
N TYR A 150 7.92 -2.29 -2.88
CA TYR A 150 7.63 -2.87 -4.19
C TYR A 150 6.32 -3.67 -4.18
N ILE A 151 5.48 -3.39 -5.16
CA ILE A 151 4.27 -4.14 -5.50
C ILE A 151 4.26 -4.33 -7.02
N ALA A 152 4.14 -5.57 -7.49
CA ALA A 152 4.25 -5.89 -8.92
C ALA A 152 3.22 -5.16 -9.79
N THR A 153 2.03 -4.86 -9.27
CA THR A 153 0.99 -4.14 -10.03
C THR A 153 1.38 -2.71 -10.36
N ASP A 154 2.17 -2.05 -9.51
CA ASP A 154 2.72 -0.72 -9.82
C ASP A 154 3.65 -0.76 -11.03
N PHE A 155 4.28 -1.92 -11.28
CA PHE A 155 5.23 -2.14 -12.36
C PHE A 155 4.64 -2.93 -13.54
N GLY A 156 3.32 -3.11 -13.59
CA GLY A 156 2.65 -3.89 -14.64
C GLY A 156 3.11 -5.35 -14.72
N GLY A 157 3.54 -5.92 -13.59
CA GLY A 157 4.05 -7.29 -13.50
C GLY A 157 5.57 -7.43 -13.71
N LEU A 158 6.28 -6.35 -14.07
CA LEU A 158 7.75 -6.38 -14.15
C LEU A 158 8.38 -6.45 -12.76
N ASP A 159 9.46 -7.23 -12.63
CA ASP A 159 10.36 -7.11 -11.49
C ASP A 159 11.01 -5.71 -11.45
N LEU A 160 11.36 -5.27 -10.24
CA LEU A 160 11.97 -3.96 -10.01
C LEU A 160 13.32 -3.78 -10.72
N GLU A 161 14.15 -4.82 -10.84
CA GLU A 161 15.42 -4.71 -11.58
C GLU A 161 15.18 -4.54 -13.08
N GLU A 162 14.19 -5.25 -13.63
CA GLU A 162 13.84 -5.10 -15.04
C GLU A 162 13.25 -3.71 -15.31
N ALA A 163 12.44 -3.17 -14.39
CA ALA A 163 11.95 -1.79 -14.48
C ALA A 163 13.09 -0.77 -14.47
N ARG A 164 14.10 -0.94 -13.60
CA ARG A 164 15.31 -0.10 -13.53
C ARG A 164 16.09 -0.14 -14.83
N ARG A 165 16.39 -1.36 -15.32
CA ARG A 165 17.12 -1.59 -16.57
C ARG A 165 16.43 -0.89 -17.74
N ARG A 166 15.11 -1.08 -17.89
CA ARG A 166 14.32 -0.44 -18.96
C ARG A 166 14.39 1.08 -18.90
N ARG A 167 14.18 1.66 -17.70
CA ARG A 167 14.30 3.12 -17.51
C ARG A 167 15.68 3.62 -17.93
N GLU A 168 16.75 2.93 -17.56
CA GLU A 168 18.13 3.32 -17.89
C GLU A 168 18.44 3.20 -19.38
N ALA A 169 17.86 2.19 -20.04
CA ALA A 169 17.95 2.02 -21.48
C ALA A 169 17.03 2.95 -22.28
N GLY A 170 16.14 3.71 -21.63
CA GLY A 170 15.10 4.51 -22.29
C GLY A 170 14.03 3.65 -22.97
N GLU A 171 13.89 2.39 -22.54
CA GLU A 171 12.89 1.45 -23.04
C GLU A 171 11.50 1.73 -22.44
N PRO A 172 10.42 1.47 -23.20
CA PRO A 172 9.07 1.68 -22.69
C PRO A 172 8.75 0.76 -21.51
N LEU A 173 8.22 1.38 -20.45
CA LEU A 173 7.64 0.68 -19.31
C LEU A 173 6.15 0.34 -19.59
N PRO A 174 5.60 -0.73 -19.00
CA PRO A 174 4.17 -1.01 -19.04
C PRO A 174 3.35 0.18 -18.58
N ALA A 175 2.13 0.37 -19.10
CA ALA A 175 1.33 1.56 -18.83
C ALA A 175 1.15 1.88 -17.34
N ALA A 176 1.04 0.87 -16.46
CA ALA A 176 0.98 1.06 -15.01
C ALA A 176 2.25 1.74 -14.45
N ALA A 177 3.41 1.23 -14.85
CA ALA A 177 4.72 1.74 -14.48
C ALA A 177 5.06 3.08 -15.16
N GLY A 178 4.62 3.27 -16.41
CA GLY A 178 4.88 4.45 -17.21
C GLY A 178 4.19 5.72 -16.71
N ARG A 179 3.13 5.61 -15.89
CA ARG A 179 2.46 6.78 -15.27
C ARG A 179 3.38 7.52 -14.30
N LEU A 180 4.27 6.79 -13.63
CA LEU A 180 5.24 7.32 -12.68
C LEU A 180 6.61 6.77 -13.05
N HIS A 181 7.19 7.33 -14.11
CA HIS A 181 8.38 6.81 -14.78
C HIS A 181 9.58 6.57 -13.85
N GLN A 182 9.74 7.38 -12.79
CA GLN A 182 10.81 7.24 -11.81
C GLN A 182 10.39 6.53 -10.51
N LEU A 183 9.29 5.77 -10.50
CA LEU A 183 8.81 5.07 -9.31
C LEU A 183 9.84 4.07 -8.75
N ASP A 184 10.66 3.47 -9.62
CA ASP A 184 11.74 2.55 -9.24
C ASP A 184 12.78 3.20 -8.29
N ARG A 185 13.00 4.52 -8.42
CA ARG A 185 13.97 5.29 -7.62
C ARG A 185 13.57 5.46 -6.15
N ILE A 186 12.28 5.33 -5.85
CA ILE A 186 11.72 5.46 -4.50
C ILE A 186 11.18 4.14 -3.97
N THR A 187 11.42 3.05 -4.69
CA THR A 187 10.90 1.72 -4.38
C THR A 187 11.97 0.81 -3.77
N PHE A 188 11.58 0.06 -2.75
CA PHE A 188 12.43 -0.93 -2.07
C PHE A 188 11.72 -2.26 -1.85
N ARG A 189 12.47 -3.37 -1.82
CA ARG A 189 11.95 -4.74 -1.57
C ARG A 189 12.28 -5.28 -0.19
N SER A 190 13.37 -4.81 0.40
CA SER A 190 13.95 -5.32 1.65
C SER A 190 14.27 -4.17 2.62
N PRO A 191 14.53 -4.45 3.91
CA PRO A 191 14.99 -3.43 4.85
C PRO A 191 16.33 -2.80 4.45
N GLU A 192 17.24 -3.56 3.84
CA GLU A 192 18.53 -3.07 3.36
C GLU A 192 18.35 -2.13 2.16
N GLU A 193 17.51 -2.51 1.19
CA GLU A 193 17.16 -1.63 0.07
C GLU A 193 16.46 -0.36 0.56
N MET A 194 15.55 -0.47 1.54
CA MET A 194 14.87 0.68 2.13
C MET A 194 15.86 1.67 2.73
N ALA A 195 16.80 1.17 3.54
CA ALA A 195 17.86 1.97 4.14
C ALA A 195 18.75 2.62 3.07
N SER A 196 19.15 1.86 2.04
CA SER A 196 19.99 2.34 0.93
C SER A 196 19.31 3.48 0.15
N VAL A 197 18.07 3.27 -0.28
CA VAL A 197 17.28 4.28 -1.01
C VAL A 197 17.09 5.54 -0.16
N ALA A 198 16.73 5.39 1.11
CA ALA A 198 16.55 6.53 2.00
C ALA A 198 17.87 7.30 2.21
N GLN A 199 19.00 6.61 2.43
CA GLN A 199 20.31 7.22 2.61
C GLN A 199 20.77 7.96 1.34
N GLU A 200 20.63 7.35 0.17
CA GLU A 200 20.95 7.98 -1.10
C GLU A 200 20.18 9.29 -1.29
N LEU A 201 18.85 9.24 -1.13
CA LEU A 201 17.99 10.40 -1.34
C LEU A 201 18.14 11.47 -0.26
N MET A 202 18.60 11.11 0.94
CA MET A 202 19.02 12.09 1.95
C MET A 202 20.32 12.78 1.56
N GLY A 203 21.29 12.01 1.04
CA GLY A 203 22.59 12.53 0.57
C GLY A 203 22.52 13.33 -0.73
N LYS A 204 21.45 13.19 -1.52
CA LYS A 204 21.24 13.86 -2.81
C LYS A 204 20.00 14.77 -2.79
N PRO A 205 20.05 15.94 -2.11
CA PRO A 205 18.89 16.82 -1.97
C PRO A 205 18.34 17.34 -3.31
N GLU A 206 19.21 17.61 -4.30
CA GLU A 206 18.76 18.05 -5.62
C GLU A 206 18.04 16.95 -6.40
N LEU A 207 18.52 15.70 -6.32
CA LEU A 207 17.80 14.55 -6.88
C LEU A 207 16.43 14.39 -6.22
N ARG A 208 16.34 14.52 -4.89
CA ARG A 208 15.07 14.45 -4.15
C ARG A 208 14.09 15.53 -4.62
N LYS A 209 14.56 16.77 -4.82
CA LYS A 209 13.74 17.87 -5.35
C LYS A 209 13.26 17.58 -6.78
N GLN A 210 14.15 17.08 -7.64
CA GLN A 210 13.81 16.72 -9.02
C GLN A 210 12.74 15.63 -9.08
N LEU A 211 12.93 14.54 -8.33
CA LEU A 211 11.95 13.45 -8.25
C LEU A 211 10.60 13.95 -7.76
N LEU A 212 10.59 14.74 -6.67
CA LEU A 212 9.36 15.30 -6.13
C LEU A 212 8.66 16.22 -7.15
N ALA A 213 9.40 17.05 -7.89
CA ALA A 213 8.83 17.93 -8.90
C ALA A 213 8.13 17.14 -10.01
N GLU A 214 8.78 16.09 -10.53
CA GLU A 214 8.19 15.21 -11.54
C GLU A 214 6.93 14.53 -11.02
N PHE A 215 7.00 13.93 -9.82
CA PHE A 215 5.83 13.27 -9.23
C PHE A 215 4.68 14.26 -8.99
N ARG A 216 4.97 15.47 -8.53
CA ARG A 216 3.97 16.52 -8.34
C ARG A 216 3.31 16.92 -9.64
N GLU A 217 4.09 17.12 -10.70
CA GLU A 217 3.56 17.42 -12.02
C GLU A 217 2.57 16.35 -12.48
N ARG A 218 2.93 15.07 -12.37
CA ARG A 218 2.04 13.94 -12.70
C ARG A 218 0.80 13.88 -11.82
N VAL A 219 0.94 14.10 -10.51
CA VAL A 219 -0.20 14.15 -9.59
C VAL A 219 -1.20 15.23 -10.00
N TYR A 220 -0.75 16.43 -10.36
CA TYR A 220 -1.65 17.49 -10.81
C TYR A 220 -2.22 17.27 -12.21
N GLN A 221 -1.48 16.61 -13.11
CA GLN A 221 -1.94 16.32 -14.47
C GLN A 221 -2.99 15.21 -14.50
N ASP A 222 -2.84 14.17 -13.68
CA ASP A 222 -3.60 12.92 -13.84
C ASP A 222 -4.56 12.65 -12.67
N PHE A 223 -4.30 13.21 -11.49
CA PHE A 223 -4.99 12.82 -10.25
C PHE A 223 -5.68 14.00 -9.53
N SER A 224 -5.74 15.18 -10.14
CA SER A 224 -6.52 16.30 -9.59
C SER A 224 -8.02 16.10 -9.81
N TYR A 225 -8.86 16.71 -8.98
CA TYR A 225 -10.31 16.64 -9.17
C TYR A 225 -10.74 17.24 -10.52
N GLU A 226 -10.12 18.34 -10.95
CA GLU A 226 -10.38 18.97 -12.25
C GLU A 226 -10.08 18.04 -13.43
N ARG A 227 -9.22 17.05 -13.24
CA ARG A 227 -8.82 16.07 -14.27
C ARG A 227 -9.62 14.78 -14.18
N VAL A 228 -9.86 14.29 -12.97
CA VAL A 228 -10.56 13.02 -12.72
C VAL A 228 -12.07 13.15 -12.98
N ILE A 229 -12.71 14.21 -12.51
CA ILE A 229 -14.17 14.36 -12.57
C ILE A 229 -14.69 14.35 -14.02
N PRO A 230 -14.12 15.11 -14.98
CA PRO A 230 -14.58 15.08 -16.36
C PRO A 230 -14.50 13.68 -16.97
N ARG A 231 -13.37 12.99 -16.79
CA ARG A 231 -13.16 11.63 -17.30
C ARG A 231 -14.18 10.64 -16.73
N VAL A 232 -14.45 10.69 -15.43
CA VAL A 232 -15.46 9.82 -14.80
C VAL A 232 -16.86 10.14 -15.35
N THR A 233 -17.17 11.43 -15.51
CA THR A 233 -18.46 11.89 -16.05
C THR A 233 -18.67 11.42 -17.49
N GLU A 234 -17.63 11.49 -18.33
CA GLU A 234 -17.64 10.96 -19.70
C GLU A 234 -17.85 9.44 -19.72
N GLN A 235 -17.13 8.70 -18.88
CA GLN A 235 -17.29 7.24 -18.79
C GLN A 235 -18.71 6.82 -18.38
N ILE A 236 -19.32 7.55 -17.44
CA ILE A 236 -20.71 7.31 -17.02
C ILE A 236 -21.66 7.62 -18.19
N ARG A 237 -21.46 8.75 -18.88
CA ARG A 237 -22.26 9.12 -20.05
C ARG A 237 -22.21 8.03 -21.13
N ASP A 238 -21.03 7.55 -21.48
CA ASP A 238 -20.82 6.52 -22.50
C ASP A 238 -21.45 5.17 -22.09
N ALA A 239 -21.39 4.83 -20.80
CA ALA A 239 -22.05 3.63 -20.27
C ALA A 239 -23.58 3.73 -20.40
N LEU A 240 -24.17 4.87 -20.03
CA LEU A 240 -25.61 5.10 -20.13
C LEU A 240 -26.09 5.10 -21.59
N GLN A 241 -25.32 5.71 -22.50
CA GLN A 241 -25.64 5.70 -23.93
C GLN A 241 -25.62 4.28 -24.52
N ARG A 242 -24.59 3.48 -24.20
CA ARG A 242 -24.54 2.08 -24.63
C ARG A 242 -25.73 1.28 -24.12
N GLN A 243 -26.10 1.44 -22.85
CA GLN A 243 -27.26 0.77 -22.28
C GLN A 243 -28.55 1.17 -23.01
N ALA A 244 -28.74 2.45 -23.31
CA ALA A 244 -29.90 2.94 -24.05
C ALA A 244 -29.96 2.42 -25.50
N SER A 245 -28.82 2.17 -26.14
CA SER A 245 -28.75 1.61 -27.51
C SER A 245 -28.92 0.07 -27.56
N THR A 246 -28.93 -0.61 -26.41
CA THR A 246 -29.09 -2.08 -26.33
C THR A 246 -30.51 -2.48 -25.89
N CYS A 247 -31.39 -1.52 -25.61
CA CYS A 247 -32.82 -1.68 -25.40
C CYS A 247 -33.59 -1.34 -26.69
#